data_AF-A0A0M2HTH5-F1
#
_entry.id   AF-A0A0M2HTH5-F1
#
_cell.length_a   1.000
_cell.length_b   1.000
_cell.length_c   1.000
_cell.angle_alpha   90.00
_cell.angle_beta   90.00
_cell.angle_gamma   90.00
#
_symmetry.space_group_name_H-M   'P 1'
#
loop_
_entity.id
_entity.type
_entity.pdbx_description
1 polymer ?
#
loop_
_entity_poly.entity_id
_entity_poly.type
_entity_poly.pdbx_seq_one_letter_code
_entity_poly.pdbx_strand_id
1 'polypeptide(L)' 'MSDPQNTHGTPGENEEADTASGGAPDAPDGQSPDGTTSTDDILDDETTDEDGSPLENPSGG' A
#
# COMPACT_ATOMS: atom_id res chain seq x y z
N MET A 1 0.53 -29.52 -5.69
CA MET A 1 0.75 -30.21 -4.40
C MET A 1 1.13 -29.13 -3.40
N SER A 2 0.46 -29.06 -2.24
CA SER A 2 0.69 -28.01 -1.23
C SER A 2 1.98 -28.26 -0.44
N ASP A 3 2.67 -27.18 -0.08
CA ASP A 3 3.92 -27.21 0.69
C ASP A 3 3.69 -27.83 2.09
N PRO A 4 4.44 -28.88 2.49
CA PRO A 4 4.30 -29.51 3.82
C PRO A 4 4.70 -28.60 4.99
N GLN A 5 5.37 -27.47 4.74
CA GLN A 5 5.66 -26.45 5.76
C GLN A 5 4.55 -25.42 5.90
N ASN A 6 3.52 -25.44 5.04
CA ASN A 6 2.40 -24.54 5.18
C ASN A 6 1.46 -25.01 6.30
N THR A 7 1.77 -24.62 7.53
CA THR A 7 0.95 -24.89 8.73
C THR A 7 -0.39 -24.17 8.71
N HIS A 8 -0.53 -23.18 7.85
CA HIS A 8 -1.79 -22.51 7.57
C HIS A 8 -2.36 -23.15 6.30
N GLY A 9 -3.31 -24.07 6.47
CA GLY A 9 -3.98 -24.72 5.34
C GLY A 9 -4.51 -23.70 4.32
N THR A 10 -4.80 -24.15 3.10
CA THR A 10 -5.56 -23.31 2.16
C THR A 10 -6.93 -23.04 2.77
N PRO A 11 -7.37 -21.76 2.91
CA PRO A 11 -8.72 -21.46 3.40
C PRO A 11 -9.78 -22.24 2.62
N GLY A 12 -10.76 -22.81 3.32
CA GLY A 12 -11.88 -23.51 2.71
C GLY A 12 -12.75 -22.60 1.83
N GLU A 13 -13.62 -23.18 0.99
CA GLU A 13 -14.48 -22.43 0.05
C GLU A 13 -15.42 -21.40 0.72
N ASN A 14 -15.65 -21.57 2.02
CA ASN A 14 -16.52 -20.77 2.88
C ASN A 14 -15.76 -20.20 4.08
N GLU A 15 -14.43 -20.33 4.08
CA GLU A 15 -13.54 -19.74 5.06
C GLU A 15 -13.08 -18.40 4.49
N GLU A 16 -13.74 -17.33 4.91
CA GLU A 16 -13.36 -15.98 4.47
C GLU A 16 -12.00 -15.65 5.08
N ALA A 17 -11.08 -15.14 4.26
CA ALA A 17 -9.87 -14.54 4.81
C ALA A 17 -10.31 -13.46 5.79
N ASP A 18 -9.81 -13.49 7.02
CA ASP A 18 -9.98 -12.40 8.00
C ASP A 18 -9.28 -11.16 7.43
N THR A 19 -9.91 -10.51 6.47
CA THR A 19 -9.58 -9.15 6.08
C THR A 19 -9.98 -8.35 7.29
N ALA A 20 -9.00 -7.95 8.11
CA ALA A 20 -9.22 -6.88 9.07
C ALA A 20 -10.04 -5.83 8.32
N SER A 21 -11.24 -5.50 8.83
CA SER A 21 -12.14 -4.49 8.24
C SER A 21 -11.49 -3.11 8.41
N GLY A 22 -10.32 -2.92 7.81
CA GLY A 22 -9.76 -1.63 7.49
C GLY A 22 -10.69 -1.07 6.44
N GLY A 23 -11.73 -0.37 6.90
CA GLY A 23 -12.47 0.53 6.03
C GLY A 23 -11.47 1.33 5.20
N ALA A 24 -11.87 1.69 3.98
CA ALA A 24 -11.06 2.55 3.14
C ALA A 24 -10.46 3.67 4.00
N PRO A 25 -9.17 4.03 3.84
CA PRO A 25 -8.64 5.19 4.55
C PRO A 25 -9.64 6.31 4.31
N ASP A 26 -10.09 6.95 5.40
CA ASP A 26 -10.88 8.16 5.30
C ASP A 26 -10.16 9.02 4.27
N ALA A 27 -10.85 9.34 3.16
CA ALA A 27 -10.22 10.02 2.06
C ALA A 27 -9.47 11.20 2.68
N PRO A 28 -8.18 11.42 2.38
CA PRO A 28 -7.57 12.66 2.82
C PRO A 28 -8.43 13.73 2.16
N ASP A 29 -9.21 14.45 2.96
CA ASP A 29 -10.02 15.57 2.53
C ASP A 29 -9.08 16.71 2.09
N GLY A 30 -8.20 16.48 1.10
CA GLY A 30 -7.30 17.41 0.44
C GLY A 30 -6.69 18.52 1.31
N GLN A 31 -6.47 18.26 2.59
CA GLN A 31 -6.09 19.28 3.56
C GLN A 31 -4.93 18.75 4.37
N SER A 32 -3.75 19.00 3.83
CA SER A 32 -2.55 19.09 4.65
C SER A 32 -2.84 20.03 5.84
N PRO A 33 -2.49 19.63 7.08
CA PRO A 33 -2.73 20.45 8.28
C PRO A 33 -1.92 21.76 8.29
N ASP A 34 -0.97 21.92 7.37
CA ASP A 34 -0.44 23.20 6.94
C ASP A 34 -0.86 23.42 5.47
N GLY A 35 -1.52 24.54 5.19
CA GLY A 35 -2.10 24.82 3.87
C GLY A 35 -1.07 25.25 2.83
N THR A 36 0.07 24.55 2.69
CA THR A 36 1.11 24.95 1.72
C THR A 36 1.55 23.89 0.71
N THR A 37 1.21 22.60 0.88
CA THR A 37 1.52 21.55 -0.11
C THR A 37 0.42 20.48 -0.13
N SER A 38 -0.09 20.08 -1.30
CA SER A 38 -1.11 19.03 -1.39
C SER A 38 -0.49 17.67 -1.06
N THR A 39 -1.27 16.75 -0.50
CA THR A 39 -0.77 15.38 -0.23
C THR A 39 -0.29 14.69 -1.49
N ASP A 40 -0.95 14.91 -2.63
CA ASP A 40 -0.51 14.38 -3.92
C ASP A 40 0.88 14.89 -4.32
N ASP A 41 1.16 16.19 -4.13
CA ASP A 41 2.47 16.78 -4.44
C ASP A 41 3.60 16.17 -3.58
N ILE A 42 3.30 15.80 -2.33
CA ILE A 42 4.25 15.12 -1.43
C ILE A 42 4.51 13.69 -1.91
N LEU A 43 3.45 12.96 -2.27
CA LEU A 43 3.58 11.58 -2.74
C LEU A 43 4.36 11.52 -4.07
N ASP A 44 4.16 12.49 -4.95
CA ASP A 44 4.90 12.58 -6.20
C ASP A 44 6.40 12.80 -5.93
N ASP A 45 6.78 13.72 -5.04
CA ASP A 45 8.18 13.99 -4.65
C ASP A 45 8.84 12.81 -3.90
N GLU A 46 8.07 12.07 -3.10
CA GLU A 46 8.59 10.91 -2.35
C GLU A 46 8.71 9.63 -3.20
N THR A 47 8.06 9.57 -4.36
CA THR A 47 8.00 8.35 -5.19
C THR A 47 8.61 8.51 -6.57
N THR A 48 8.93 9.75 -6.96
CA THR A 48 9.42 10.11 -8.28
C THR A 48 10.62 11.04 -8.15
N ASP A 49 11.62 10.90 -9.02
CA ASP A 49 12.76 11.82 -9.07
C ASP A 49 12.41 13.16 -9.76
N GLU A 50 13.38 14.09 -9.80
CA GLU A 50 13.19 15.41 -10.40
C GLU A 50 12.96 15.36 -11.93
N ASP A 51 13.27 14.23 -12.57
CA ASP A 51 13.01 13.98 -13.99
C ASP A 51 11.62 13.37 -14.23
N GLY A 52 10.85 13.11 -13.17
CA GLY A 52 9.52 12.50 -13.26
C GLY A 52 9.57 10.97 -13.42
N SER A 53 10.71 10.34 -13.14
CA SER A 53 10.86 8.88 -13.18
C SER A 53 10.63 8.27 -11.80
N PRO A 54 9.95 7.10 -11.71
CA PRO A 54 9.75 6.43 -10.43
C PRO A 54 11.09 6.14 -9.74
N LEU A 55 11.18 6.42 -8.44
CA LEU A 55 12.38 6.12 -7.67
C LEU A 55 12.65 4.61 -7.66
N GLU A 56 13.89 4.23 -7.93
CA GLU A 56 14.29 2.83 -7.98
C GLU A 56 14.24 2.22 -6.57
N ASN A 57 13.40 1.20 -6.38
CA ASN A 57 13.31 0.53 -5.10
C ASN A 57 14.56 -0.33 -4.86
N PRO A 58 15.35 -0.10 -3.80
CA PRO A 58 16.57 -0.84 -3.53
C PRO A 58 16.37 -2.33 -3.25
N SER A 59 15.12 -2.83 -3.13
CA SER A 59 14.83 -4.26 -2.98
C SER A 59 14.87 -5.07 -4.29
N GLY A 60 15.34 -4.48 -5.40
CA GLY A 60 15.36 -5.08 -6.73
C GLY A 60 16.61 -5.89 -7.10
N GLY A 61 17.15 -6.72 -6.19
CA GLY A 61 18.31 -7.59 -6.45
C GLY A 61 18.39 -8.81 -5.55
#